data_AF-A0A9P1D8Y7-F1
#
_entry.id   AF-A0A9P1D8Y7-F1
#
_cell.length_a   1.000
_cell.length_b   1.000
_cell.length_c   1.000
_cell.angle_alpha   90.00
_cell.angle_beta   90.00
_cell.angle_gamma   90.00
#
_symmetry.space_group_name_H-M   'P 1'
#
loop_
_entity.id
_entity.type
_entity.pdbx_description
1 polymer ?
#
loop_
_entity_poly.entity_id
_entity_poly.type
_entity_poly.pdbx_seq_one_letter_code
_entity_poly.pdbx_strand_id
1 'polypeptide(L)'
;VAFGAKRGLDASSTLPEHQWYSASHDWIHLTQYCRTWSGERQYMCVDTFSHSRKFERAFQKLGFAATSFDVKNSDDQDITSPSGFRLLLDMILQTLDGAFLPVAPPCSLYVGISQGTHKRSAVDLLGDISLKCVRLSNLILANTATLLMLAFWWRPTLRIMVEQPMTSWLFKQEASKDFINIWDLKRYLTHLGIFGHDLLKSTHLYSNMATLSAVVRKATKAVRAKHRNRMERKIERAKAQGKYVKVYYVKNDKGFHGGPDLASSASYPAKFVSAVVMCWQNQHEGKE
;
A
#
# COMPACT_ATOMS: atom_id res chain seq x y z
N VAL A 1 25.39 15.90 10.78
CA VAL A 1 25.39 14.44 11.05
C VAL A 1 24.83 13.73 9.82
N ALA A 2 25.70 13.15 8.99
CA ALA A 2 25.27 12.39 7.82
C ALA A 2 24.46 11.17 8.30
N PHE A 3 23.17 11.16 8.00
CA PHE A 3 22.31 10.01 8.24
C PHE A 3 22.77 8.88 7.31
N GLY A 4 23.72 8.06 7.78
CA GLY A 4 24.11 6.83 7.11
C GLY A 4 22.85 6.05 6.72
N ALA A 5 22.76 5.67 5.45
CA ALA A 5 21.60 5.07 4.79
C ALA A 5 20.78 4.21 5.77
N LYS A 6 19.70 4.79 6.31
CA LYS A 6 18.84 4.13 7.30
C LYS A 6 18.09 3.02 6.58
N ARG A 7 18.65 1.81 6.63
CA ARG A 7 18.04 0.58 6.14
C ARG A 7 16.61 0.48 6.69
N GLY A 8 15.63 0.41 5.79
CA GLY A 8 14.25 0.02 6.12
C GLY A 8 13.22 1.14 6.31
N LEU A 9 13.50 2.39 5.96
CA LEU A 9 12.45 3.42 5.85
C LEU A 9 11.90 3.43 4.42
N ASP A 10 10.60 3.16 4.26
CA ASP A 10 9.92 3.15 2.95
C ASP A 10 9.21 4.47 2.63
N ALA A 11 9.04 5.35 3.61
CA ALA A 11 8.56 6.71 3.42
C ALA A 11 9.66 7.60 2.83
N SER A 12 9.38 8.24 1.70
CA SER A 12 10.28 9.17 1.02
C SER A 12 9.51 10.38 0.48
N SER A 13 10.25 11.47 0.31
CA SER A 13 9.79 12.76 -0.23
C SER A 13 10.97 13.34 -1.01
N THR A 14 10.71 13.97 -2.15
CA THR A 14 11.68 14.71 -2.96
C THR A 14 11.91 16.11 -2.39
N LEU A 15 10.94 16.62 -1.64
CA LEU A 15 10.99 17.96 -1.05
C LEU A 15 11.69 18.01 0.34
N PRO A 16 12.29 19.16 0.69
CA PRO A 16 12.65 19.45 2.06
C PRO A 16 11.40 19.67 2.92
N GLU A 17 11.52 19.44 4.23
CA GLU A 17 10.37 19.40 5.14
C GLU A 17 9.55 20.69 5.22
N HIS A 18 10.20 21.85 5.09
CA HIS A 18 9.50 23.15 5.10
C HIS A 18 8.69 23.42 3.82
N GLN A 19 8.81 22.57 2.79
CA GLN A 19 8.05 22.65 1.54
C GLN A 19 7.00 21.54 1.42
N TRP A 20 6.86 20.71 2.44
CA TRP A 20 5.85 19.66 2.44
C TRP A 20 4.44 20.22 2.33
N TYR A 21 3.66 19.62 1.44
CA TYR A 21 2.29 19.98 1.16
C TYR A 21 1.32 19.18 2.03
N SER A 22 0.47 19.89 2.77
CA SER A 22 -0.64 19.32 3.55
C SER A 22 -1.95 19.54 2.79
N ALA A 23 -2.42 18.52 2.09
CA ALA A 23 -3.57 18.63 1.19
C ALA A 23 -4.87 19.03 1.92
N SER A 24 -5.00 18.67 3.19
CA SER A 24 -6.15 19.04 4.02
C SER A 24 -6.30 20.56 4.19
N HIS A 25 -5.20 21.32 4.14
CA HIS A 25 -5.24 22.79 4.21
C HIS A 25 -5.71 23.44 2.90
N ASP A 26 -5.75 22.68 1.80
CA ASP A 26 -6.10 23.16 0.46
C ASP A 26 -7.47 22.64 -0.02
N TRP A 27 -8.30 22.14 0.91
CA TRP A 27 -9.55 21.44 0.61
C TRP A 27 -10.49 22.22 -0.31
N ILE A 28 -10.62 23.54 -0.11
CA ILE A 28 -11.49 24.41 -0.93
C ILE A 28 -11.01 24.43 -2.37
N HIS A 29 -9.71 24.67 -2.62
CA HIS A 29 -9.17 24.72 -3.97
C HIS A 29 -9.17 23.34 -4.63
N LEU A 30 -8.88 22.26 -3.88
CA LEU A 30 -8.95 20.90 -4.40
C LEU A 30 -10.37 20.51 -4.81
N THR A 31 -11.37 20.87 -4.01
CA THR A 31 -12.79 20.65 -4.34
C THR A 31 -13.20 21.45 -5.57
N GLN A 32 -12.78 22.72 -5.66
CA GLN A 32 -13.04 23.55 -6.83
C GLN A 32 -12.36 22.97 -8.08
N TYR A 33 -11.11 22.51 -7.96
CA TYR A 33 -10.38 21.84 -9.02
C TYR A 33 -11.13 20.61 -9.54
N CYS A 34 -11.56 19.72 -8.65
CA CYS A 34 -12.37 18.55 -9.02
C CYS A 34 -13.68 18.94 -9.71
N ARG A 35 -14.35 20.00 -9.24
CA ARG A 35 -15.60 20.49 -9.83
C ARG A 35 -15.44 20.98 -11.26
N THR A 36 -14.34 21.69 -11.54
CA THR A 36 -14.05 22.25 -12.86
C THR A 36 -13.25 21.28 -13.75
N TRP A 37 -12.94 20.10 -13.25
CA TRP A 37 -12.14 19.12 -13.99
C TRP A 37 -12.92 18.60 -15.20
N SER A 38 -12.26 18.64 -16.36
CA SER A 38 -12.85 18.30 -17.67
C SER A 38 -11.91 17.44 -18.52
N GLY A 39 -10.95 16.75 -17.88
CA GLY A 39 -10.03 15.86 -18.56
C GLY A 39 -10.72 14.60 -19.11
N GLU A 40 -10.00 13.88 -19.96
CA GLU A 40 -10.45 12.61 -20.50
C GLU A 40 -10.43 11.50 -19.44
N ARG A 41 -11.46 10.65 -19.44
CA ARG A 41 -11.52 9.47 -18.58
C ARG A 41 -11.08 8.24 -19.37
N GLN A 42 -10.07 7.54 -18.87
CA GLN A 42 -9.44 6.42 -19.57
C GLN A 42 -9.02 5.28 -18.64
N TYR A 43 -8.65 5.54 -17.38
CA TYR A 43 -8.01 4.52 -16.55
C TYR A 43 -9.01 3.58 -15.89
N MET A 44 -8.84 2.28 -16.09
CA MET A 44 -9.52 1.26 -15.30
C MET A 44 -8.76 0.90 -14.01
N CYS A 45 -7.48 1.27 -13.92
CA CYS A 45 -6.68 1.08 -12.71
C CYS A 45 -5.66 2.21 -12.51
N VAL A 46 -5.57 2.70 -11.28
CA VAL A 46 -4.50 3.61 -10.82
C VAL A 46 -3.76 2.93 -9.67
N ASP A 47 -2.59 2.34 -9.94
CA ASP A 47 -1.81 1.56 -8.98
C ASP A 47 -0.97 2.48 -8.07
N THR A 48 -1.48 2.79 -6.87
CA THR A 48 -0.86 3.82 -6.00
C THR A 48 0.10 3.24 -4.96
N PHE A 49 1.20 3.95 -4.73
CA PHE A 49 2.33 3.53 -3.92
C PHE A 49 2.95 2.19 -4.38
N SER A 50 3.01 2.01 -5.71
CA SER A 50 3.43 0.76 -6.34
C SER A 50 4.63 0.95 -7.27
N HIS A 51 5.82 0.98 -6.68
CA HIS A 51 7.07 0.91 -7.45
C HIS A 51 7.13 -0.33 -8.36
N SER A 52 6.50 -1.44 -7.94
CA SER A 52 6.53 -2.69 -8.72
C SER A 52 5.52 -2.74 -9.88
N ARG A 53 4.58 -1.77 -9.95
CA ARG A 53 3.57 -1.60 -11.01
C ARG A 53 2.78 -2.88 -11.31
N LYS A 54 2.51 -3.68 -10.28
CA LYS A 54 1.97 -5.03 -10.46
C LYS A 54 0.51 -5.01 -10.88
N PHE A 55 -0.30 -4.13 -10.30
CA PHE A 55 -1.70 -4.00 -10.69
C PHE A 55 -1.81 -3.32 -12.05
N GLU A 56 -1.04 -2.25 -12.29
CA GLU A 56 -0.97 -1.59 -13.61
C GLU A 56 -0.73 -2.62 -14.73
N ARG A 57 0.34 -3.42 -14.61
CA ARG A 57 0.69 -4.44 -15.60
C ARG A 57 -0.36 -5.54 -15.72
N ALA A 58 -1.09 -5.85 -14.66
CA ALA A 58 -2.14 -6.86 -14.69
C ALA A 58 -3.36 -6.36 -15.48
N PHE A 59 -3.76 -5.11 -15.29
CA PHE A 59 -4.86 -4.49 -16.05
C PHE A 59 -4.50 -4.26 -17.52
N GLN A 60 -3.28 -3.79 -17.80
CA GLN A 60 -2.79 -3.64 -19.18
C GLN A 60 -2.80 -4.96 -19.95
N LYS A 61 -2.47 -6.09 -19.30
CA LYS A 61 -2.55 -7.43 -19.92
C LYS A 61 -3.97 -7.87 -20.27
N LEU A 62 -4.97 -7.29 -19.62
CA LEU A 62 -6.39 -7.52 -19.92
C LEU A 62 -6.93 -6.53 -20.97
N GLY A 63 -6.07 -5.67 -21.52
CA GLY A 63 -6.45 -4.67 -22.52
C GLY A 63 -7.00 -3.36 -21.94
N PHE A 64 -6.97 -3.18 -20.63
CA PHE A 64 -7.42 -1.94 -20.00
C PHE A 64 -6.29 -0.91 -19.88
N ALA A 65 -6.61 0.37 -20.08
CA ALA A 65 -5.69 1.45 -19.73
C ALA A 65 -5.51 1.51 -18.21
N ALA A 66 -4.25 1.55 -17.77
CA ALA A 66 -3.89 1.63 -16.36
C ALA A 66 -2.59 2.40 -16.20
N THR A 67 -2.44 3.07 -15.06
CA THR A 67 -1.25 3.84 -14.68
C THR A 67 -0.82 3.53 -13.26
N SER A 68 0.36 3.99 -12.85
CA SER A 68 0.86 3.86 -11.48
C SER A 68 1.45 5.16 -10.95
N PHE A 69 1.38 5.31 -9.64
CA PHE A 69 1.91 6.44 -8.90
C PHE A 69 2.80 5.98 -7.76
N ASP A 70 4.09 6.29 -7.80
CA ASP A 70 5.06 6.06 -6.74
C ASP A 70 6.25 7.00 -6.93
N VAL A 71 6.70 7.67 -5.87
CA VAL A 71 7.85 8.59 -5.91
C VAL A 71 9.14 7.91 -6.37
N LYS A 72 9.25 6.58 -6.25
CA LYS A 72 10.40 5.82 -6.79
C LYS A 72 10.35 5.63 -8.30
N ASN A 73 9.21 5.90 -8.93
CA ASN A 73 9.06 5.85 -10.38
C ASN A 73 9.36 7.20 -11.04
N SER A 74 9.03 8.30 -10.37
CA SER A 74 9.35 9.67 -10.79
C SER A 74 9.24 10.62 -9.59
N ASP A 75 10.10 11.64 -9.54
CA ASP A 75 10.05 12.68 -8.51
C ASP A 75 8.75 13.49 -8.55
N ASP A 76 8.11 13.58 -9.73
CA ASP A 76 6.78 14.20 -9.90
C ASP A 76 5.66 13.39 -9.23
N GLN A 77 5.93 12.13 -8.84
CA GLN A 77 4.99 11.25 -8.16
C GLN A 77 5.17 11.28 -6.63
N ASP A 78 5.53 12.45 -6.08
CA ASP A 78 5.59 12.69 -4.65
C ASP A 78 4.27 13.26 -4.11
N ILE A 79 3.51 12.44 -3.39
CA ILE A 79 2.23 12.85 -2.74
C ILE A 79 2.42 13.98 -1.70
N THR A 80 3.63 14.23 -1.24
CA THR A 80 3.96 15.30 -0.28
C THR A 80 4.35 16.61 -0.96
N SER A 81 4.34 16.65 -2.30
CA SER A 81 4.46 17.87 -3.09
C SER A 81 3.08 18.34 -3.60
N PRO A 82 2.88 19.66 -3.82
CA PRO A 82 1.63 20.14 -4.40
C PRO A 82 1.37 19.57 -5.80
N SER A 83 2.41 19.49 -6.64
CA SER A 83 2.33 18.96 -8.01
C SER A 83 2.03 17.47 -8.02
N GLY A 84 2.75 16.67 -7.22
CA GLY A 84 2.53 15.22 -7.16
C GLY A 84 1.19 14.83 -6.53
N PHE A 85 0.71 15.59 -5.53
CA PHE A 85 -0.66 15.40 -5.04
C PHE A 85 -1.69 15.67 -6.14
N ARG A 86 -1.57 16.80 -6.86
CA ARG A 86 -2.48 17.15 -7.96
C ARG A 86 -2.41 16.15 -9.11
N LEU A 87 -1.22 15.66 -9.45
CA LEU A 87 -1.03 14.62 -10.46
C LEU A 87 -1.77 13.34 -10.09
N LEU A 88 -1.66 12.88 -8.84
CA LEU A 88 -2.38 11.70 -8.38
C LEU A 88 -3.90 11.92 -8.38
N LEU A 89 -4.35 13.11 -7.95
CA LEU A 89 -5.77 13.46 -8.01
C LEU A 89 -6.29 13.46 -9.45
N ASP A 90 -5.54 14.03 -10.39
CA ASP A 90 -5.86 14.03 -11.81
C ASP A 90 -5.95 12.60 -12.36
N MET A 91 -4.99 11.71 -12.06
CA MET A 91 -5.06 10.30 -12.43
C MET A 91 -6.33 9.60 -11.90
N ILE A 92 -6.74 9.91 -10.67
CA ILE A 92 -7.99 9.38 -10.09
C ILE A 92 -9.21 9.97 -10.82
N LEU A 93 -9.23 11.26 -11.14
CA LEU A 93 -10.32 11.89 -11.88
C LEU A 93 -10.42 11.37 -13.32
N GLN A 94 -9.31 10.94 -13.92
CA GLN A 94 -9.23 10.25 -15.22
C GLN A 94 -9.73 8.79 -15.18
N THR A 95 -10.19 8.25 -14.05
CA THR A 95 -10.64 6.85 -14.01
C THR A 95 -11.95 6.63 -14.80
N LEU A 96 -12.30 5.39 -15.11
CA LEU A 96 -13.62 5.00 -15.61
C LEU A 96 -14.55 4.59 -14.45
N ASP A 97 -15.84 4.44 -14.71
CA ASP A 97 -16.76 3.95 -13.68
C ASP A 97 -16.44 2.50 -13.30
N GLY A 98 -16.46 2.22 -11.99
CA GLY A 98 -16.08 0.91 -11.49
C GLY A 98 -14.57 0.63 -11.52
N ALA A 99 -13.72 1.61 -11.86
CA ALA A 99 -12.28 1.45 -11.89
C ALA A 99 -11.70 1.05 -10.53
N PHE A 100 -10.54 0.41 -10.57
CA PHE A 100 -9.83 -0.11 -9.40
C PHE A 100 -8.74 0.84 -8.90
N LEU A 101 -8.74 1.09 -7.59
CA LEU A 101 -7.75 1.92 -6.92
C LEU A 101 -7.11 1.12 -5.76
N PRO A 102 -6.05 0.33 -6.04
CA PRO A 102 -5.24 -0.25 -4.99
C PRO A 102 -4.35 0.82 -4.37
N VAL A 103 -4.31 0.86 -3.03
CA VAL A 103 -3.57 1.84 -2.23
C VAL A 103 -2.74 1.12 -1.18
N ALA A 104 -1.43 1.25 -1.25
CA ALA A 104 -0.51 0.61 -0.32
C ALA A 104 0.50 1.61 0.26
N PRO A 105 0.06 2.56 1.12
CA PRO A 105 0.95 3.59 1.64
C PRO A 105 2.15 2.97 2.40
N PRO A 106 3.29 3.68 2.48
CA PRO A 106 4.46 3.23 3.22
C PRO A 106 4.11 2.72 4.62
N CYS A 107 4.54 1.51 4.95
CA CYS A 107 4.11 0.78 6.14
C CYS A 107 5.23 0.63 7.17
N SER A 108 6.49 0.87 6.80
CA SER A 108 7.62 0.48 7.65
C SER A 108 7.69 1.26 8.95
N LEU A 109 7.04 2.42 9.05
CA LEU A 109 6.90 3.20 10.28
C LEU A 109 5.59 2.95 11.04
N TYR A 110 4.73 2.05 10.56
CA TYR A 110 3.48 1.69 11.22
C TYR A 110 3.48 0.26 11.78
N VAL A 111 4.48 -0.57 11.46
CA VAL A 111 4.52 -1.97 11.92
C VAL A 111 5.20 -2.15 13.27
N GLY A 112 4.75 -3.10 14.08
CA GLY A 112 5.31 -3.34 15.42
C GLY A 112 6.83 -3.60 15.46
N ILE A 113 7.44 -4.10 14.38
CA ILE A 113 8.90 -4.37 14.31
C ILE A 113 9.72 -3.08 14.41
N SER A 114 9.17 -1.94 13.98
CA SER A 114 9.83 -0.63 14.06
C SER A 114 9.33 0.22 15.23
N GLN A 115 8.58 -0.36 16.17
CA GLN A 115 8.00 0.35 17.30
C GLN A 115 9.04 1.02 18.20
N GLY A 116 10.21 0.41 18.38
CA GLY A 116 11.32 1.04 19.11
C GLY A 116 11.88 2.30 18.42
N THR A 117 11.65 2.46 17.11
CA THR A 117 12.04 3.66 16.35
C THR A 117 10.94 4.70 16.36
N HIS A 118 9.71 4.33 15.93
CA HIS A 118 8.65 5.32 15.76
C HIS A 118 7.86 5.61 17.05
N LYS A 119 8.01 4.80 18.11
CA LYS A 119 7.35 4.94 19.42
C LYS A 119 5.82 5.05 19.41
N ARG A 120 5.16 4.61 18.32
CA ARG A 120 3.69 4.58 18.25
C ARG A 120 3.17 3.51 19.20
N SER A 121 2.03 3.76 19.81
CA SER A 121 1.37 2.90 20.79
C SER A 121 -0.15 3.06 20.71
N ALA A 122 -0.89 2.35 21.56
CA ALA A 122 -2.34 2.50 21.64
C ALA A 122 -2.78 3.89 22.15
N VAL A 123 -1.92 4.58 22.92
CA VAL A 123 -2.22 5.91 23.49
C VAL A 123 -1.61 7.05 22.69
N ASP A 124 -0.55 6.77 21.93
CA ASP A 124 0.10 7.74 21.04
C ASP A 124 0.29 7.13 19.65
N LEU A 125 -0.66 7.42 18.77
CA LEU A 125 -0.67 6.88 17.40
C LEU A 125 0.21 7.69 16.43
N LEU A 126 0.59 8.91 16.79
CA LEU A 126 1.47 9.75 15.99
C LEU A 126 2.93 9.35 16.18
N GLY A 127 3.28 8.89 17.39
CA GLY A 127 4.60 8.41 17.75
C GLY A 127 5.59 9.55 17.95
N ASP A 128 6.88 9.25 17.80
CA ASP A 128 7.96 10.22 18.04
C ASP A 128 8.05 11.27 16.92
N ILE A 129 7.22 12.31 17.02
CA ILE A 129 7.20 13.43 16.09
C ILE A 129 8.48 14.28 16.12
N SER A 130 9.46 14.01 17.01
CA SER A 130 10.79 14.64 16.88
C SER A 130 11.57 14.09 15.67
N LEU A 131 11.20 12.89 15.19
CA LEU A 131 11.82 12.24 14.05
C LEU A 131 11.18 12.67 12.72
N LYS A 132 11.98 13.26 11.82
CA LYS A 132 11.54 13.67 10.48
C LYS A 132 10.80 12.56 9.72
N CYS A 133 11.29 11.32 9.78
CA CYS A 133 10.64 10.21 9.06
C CYS A 133 9.26 9.86 9.64
N VAL A 134 9.05 10.00 10.95
CA VAL A 134 7.75 9.79 11.59
C VAL A 134 6.78 10.88 11.15
N ARG A 135 7.19 12.16 11.17
CA ARG A 135 6.38 13.26 10.64
C ARG A 135 6.02 13.08 9.17
N LEU A 136 6.99 12.70 8.33
CA LEU A 136 6.75 12.38 6.91
C LEU A 136 5.70 11.27 6.75
N SER A 137 5.81 10.18 7.52
CA SER A 137 4.85 9.07 7.43
C SER A 137 3.44 9.47 7.87
N ASN A 138 3.29 10.38 8.85
CA ASN A 138 1.99 10.93 9.24
C ASN A 138 1.43 11.83 8.13
N LEU A 139 2.26 12.66 7.51
CA LEU A 139 1.86 13.52 6.39
C LEU A 139 1.39 12.71 5.17
N ILE A 140 2.14 11.67 4.77
CA ILE A 140 1.75 10.80 3.65
C ILE A 140 0.38 10.18 3.91
N LEU A 141 0.12 9.74 5.15
CA LEU A 141 -1.18 9.20 5.52
C LEU A 141 -2.28 10.27 5.48
N ALA A 142 -2.02 11.47 6.02
CA ALA A 142 -2.97 12.58 5.98
C ALA A 142 -3.36 12.95 4.53
N ASN A 143 -2.36 13.10 3.64
CA ASN A 143 -2.61 13.36 2.22
C ASN A 143 -3.34 12.19 1.56
N THR A 144 -3.00 10.93 1.88
CA THR A 144 -3.73 9.76 1.37
C THR A 144 -5.20 9.79 1.80
N ALA A 145 -5.49 10.14 3.05
CA ALA A 145 -6.85 10.27 3.55
C ALA A 145 -7.62 11.38 2.81
N THR A 146 -7.02 12.57 2.67
CA THR A 146 -7.61 13.68 1.90
C THR A 146 -7.91 13.27 0.46
N LEU A 147 -6.96 12.59 -0.20
CA LEU A 147 -7.13 12.07 -1.55
C LEU A 147 -8.30 11.08 -1.65
N LEU A 148 -8.39 10.13 -0.72
CA LEU A 148 -9.48 9.14 -0.68
C LEU A 148 -10.84 9.78 -0.37
N MET A 149 -10.89 10.84 0.42
CA MET A 149 -12.11 11.61 0.63
C MET A 149 -12.53 12.35 -0.65
N LEU A 150 -11.60 13.00 -1.36
CA LEU A 150 -11.90 13.63 -2.65
C LEU A 150 -12.36 12.58 -3.68
N ALA A 151 -11.70 11.42 -3.73
CA ALA A 151 -12.08 10.31 -4.59
C ALA A 151 -13.50 9.81 -4.29
N PHE A 152 -13.91 9.77 -3.01
CA PHE A 152 -15.26 9.36 -2.62
C PHE A 152 -16.32 10.29 -3.22
N TRP A 153 -16.13 11.60 -3.06
CA TRP A 153 -17.11 12.60 -3.51
C TRP A 153 -17.20 12.72 -5.02
N TRP A 154 -16.05 12.65 -5.71
CA TRP A 154 -15.99 12.92 -7.14
C TRP A 154 -16.02 11.66 -8.00
N ARG A 155 -15.64 10.51 -7.44
CA ARG A 155 -15.56 9.20 -8.10
C ARG A 155 -16.18 8.09 -7.23
N PRO A 156 -17.46 8.20 -6.83
CA PRO A 156 -18.10 7.28 -5.88
C PRO A 156 -18.20 5.83 -6.38
N THR A 157 -18.06 5.60 -7.69
CA THR A 157 -18.10 4.26 -8.31
C THR A 157 -16.78 3.49 -8.19
N LEU A 158 -15.71 4.10 -7.65
CA LEU A 158 -14.42 3.44 -7.51
C LEU A 158 -14.48 2.21 -6.62
N ARG A 159 -13.72 1.20 -7.02
CA ARG A 159 -13.42 0.01 -6.23
C ARG A 159 -12.07 0.21 -5.56
N ILE A 160 -12.08 0.52 -4.27
CA ILE A 160 -10.85 0.83 -3.54
C ILE A 160 -10.38 -0.36 -2.70
N MET A 161 -9.06 -0.53 -2.60
CA MET A 161 -8.45 -1.51 -1.70
C MET A 161 -7.23 -0.90 -1.03
N VAL A 162 -7.33 -0.61 0.26
CA VAL A 162 -6.21 -0.12 1.06
C VAL A 162 -5.52 -1.30 1.76
N GLU A 163 -4.24 -1.51 1.50
CA GLU A 163 -3.45 -2.62 2.03
C GLU A 163 -2.47 -2.16 3.12
N GLN A 164 -2.43 -2.91 4.21
CA GLN A 164 -1.36 -2.80 5.21
C GLN A 164 -1.05 -4.16 5.86
N PRO A 165 0.16 -4.34 6.42
CA PRO A 165 0.45 -5.45 7.31
C PRO A 165 -0.55 -5.55 8.48
N MET A 166 -0.86 -6.76 8.92
CA MET A 166 -1.85 -7.02 9.99
C MET A 166 -1.57 -6.25 11.30
N THR A 167 -0.30 -6.02 11.61
CA THR A 167 0.15 -5.34 12.84
C THR A 167 0.33 -3.83 12.66
N SER A 168 -0.10 -3.26 11.52
CA SER A 168 0.06 -1.84 11.23
C SER A 168 -0.80 -0.97 12.15
N TRP A 169 -0.19 0.08 12.68
CA TRP A 169 -0.86 1.16 13.41
C TRP A 169 -1.62 2.12 12.48
N LEU A 170 -1.41 2.05 11.16
CA LEU A 170 -2.00 2.97 10.17
C LEU A 170 -3.53 3.03 10.30
N PHE A 171 -4.21 1.88 10.31
CA PHE A 171 -5.68 1.81 10.40
C PHE A 171 -6.25 2.19 11.78
N LYS A 172 -5.39 2.48 12.76
CA LYS A 172 -5.83 2.98 14.07
C LYS A 172 -5.85 4.50 14.13
N GLN A 173 -5.15 5.19 13.23
CA GLN A 173 -5.16 6.66 13.16
C GLN A 173 -6.53 7.19 12.72
N GLU A 174 -6.90 8.36 13.23
CA GLU A 174 -8.19 9.02 12.90
C GLU A 174 -8.33 9.24 11.39
N ALA A 175 -7.30 9.76 10.72
CA ALA A 175 -7.30 9.95 9.26
C ALA A 175 -7.64 8.66 8.49
N SER A 176 -7.25 7.49 9.01
CA SER A 176 -7.63 6.21 8.41
C SER A 176 -9.07 5.84 8.68
N LYS A 177 -9.55 6.05 9.90
CA LYS A 177 -10.94 5.79 10.29
C LYS A 177 -11.90 6.61 9.45
N ASP A 178 -11.55 7.86 9.16
CA ASP A 178 -12.37 8.77 8.35
C ASP A 178 -12.68 8.16 6.98
N PHE A 179 -11.65 7.77 6.21
CA PHE A 179 -11.91 7.17 4.89
C PHE A 179 -12.49 5.75 5.00
N ILE A 180 -12.15 4.97 6.03
CA ILE A 180 -12.76 3.65 6.23
C ILE A 180 -14.27 3.79 6.41
N ASN A 181 -14.70 4.74 7.23
CA ASN A 181 -16.10 4.98 7.53
C ASN A 181 -16.85 5.56 6.32
N ILE A 182 -16.26 6.56 5.65
CA ILE A 182 -16.93 7.24 4.52
C ILE A 182 -17.19 6.29 3.35
N TRP A 183 -16.27 5.35 3.11
CA TRP A 183 -16.37 4.36 2.04
C TRP A 183 -17.05 3.05 2.45
N ASP A 184 -17.44 2.90 3.72
CA ASP A 184 -17.91 1.63 4.32
C ASP A 184 -16.96 0.45 4.03
N LEU A 185 -15.66 0.64 4.29
CA LEU A 185 -14.65 -0.37 3.94
C LEU A 185 -14.72 -1.58 4.87
N LYS A 186 -14.90 -2.74 4.25
CA LYS A 186 -14.83 -4.03 4.94
C LYS A 186 -13.38 -4.49 5.06
N ARG A 187 -13.05 -5.06 6.22
CA ARG A 187 -11.73 -5.61 6.51
C ARG A 187 -11.63 -7.08 6.12
N TYR A 188 -10.66 -7.41 5.29
CA TYR A 188 -10.30 -8.75 4.88
C TYR A 188 -8.88 -9.10 5.34
N LEU A 189 -8.67 -10.28 5.90
CA LEU A 189 -7.34 -10.76 6.32
C LEU A 189 -6.86 -11.85 5.35
N THR A 190 -5.66 -11.67 4.79
CA THR A 190 -5.02 -12.69 3.96
C THR A 190 -3.56 -12.89 4.30
N HIS A 191 -2.95 -13.91 3.71
CA HIS A 191 -1.55 -14.27 3.91
C HIS A 191 -0.85 -14.43 2.56
N LEU A 192 0.05 -13.52 2.22
CA LEU A 192 0.70 -13.48 0.89
C LEU A 192 1.51 -14.75 0.58
N GLY A 193 1.99 -15.46 1.61
CA GLY A 193 2.72 -16.72 1.46
C GLY A 193 1.92 -17.79 0.71
N ILE A 194 0.59 -17.80 0.86
CA ILE A 194 -0.32 -18.73 0.18
C ILE A 194 -0.35 -18.47 -1.32
N PHE A 195 -0.12 -17.22 -1.73
CA PHE A 195 -0.02 -16.79 -3.12
C PHE A 195 1.41 -16.86 -3.68
N GLY A 196 2.35 -17.46 -2.96
CA GLY A 196 3.73 -17.65 -3.44
C GLY A 196 4.75 -16.66 -2.91
N HIS A 197 4.39 -15.75 -1.99
CA HIS A 197 5.37 -14.90 -1.32
C HIS A 197 6.31 -15.74 -0.43
N ASP A 198 7.57 -15.33 -0.25
CA ASP A 198 8.54 -16.09 0.56
C ASP A 198 8.23 -16.05 2.07
N LEU A 199 7.66 -14.94 2.52
CA LEU A 199 7.10 -14.78 3.85
C LEU A 199 5.61 -15.14 3.86
N LEU A 200 5.15 -15.78 4.94
CA LEU A 200 3.74 -15.91 5.27
C LEU A 200 3.21 -14.60 5.87
N LYS A 201 3.44 -13.48 5.18
CA LYS A 201 3.09 -12.12 5.61
C LYS A 201 1.58 -11.98 5.70
N SER A 202 1.07 -11.69 6.89
CA SER A 202 -0.33 -11.38 7.15
C SER A 202 -0.62 -9.92 6.80
N THR A 203 -1.69 -9.70 6.03
CA THR A 203 -2.05 -8.40 5.48
C THR A 203 -3.56 -8.17 5.64
N HIS A 204 -3.92 -6.98 6.10
CA HIS A 204 -5.28 -6.47 6.06
C HIS A 204 -5.51 -5.75 4.74
N LEU A 205 -6.64 -6.05 4.10
CA LEU A 205 -7.18 -5.34 2.95
C LEU A 205 -8.48 -4.67 3.42
N TYR A 206 -8.57 -3.35 3.34
CA TYR A 206 -9.80 -2.61 3.57
C TYR A 206 -10.38 -2.24 2.20
N SER A 207 -11.60 -2.70 1.90
CA SER A 207 -12.16 -2.55 0.56
C SER A 207 -13.69 -2.49 0.56
N ASN A 208 -14.23 -1.79 -0.43
CA ASN A 208 -15.66 -1.82 -0.77
C ASN A 208 -15.99 -2.91 -1.81
N MET A 209 -15.04 -3.81 -2.12
CA MET A 209 -15.27 -4.96 -2.99
C MET A 209 -15.73 -6.20 -2.22
N ALA A 210 -17.01 -6.56 -2.31
CA ALA A 210 -17.56 -7.73 -1.61
C ALA A 210 -16.89 -9.04 -2.04
N THR A 211 -16.54 -9.15 -3.33
CA THR A 211 -15.87 -10.31 -3.93
C THR A 211 -14.47 -10.54 -3.39
N LEU A 212 -13.87 -9.58 -2.67
CA LEU A 212 -12.54 -9.71 -2.06
C LEU A 212 -12.52 -10.76 -0.93
N SER A 213 -13.69 -11.20 -0.45
CA SER A 213 -13.82 -12.38 0.41
C SER A 213 -13.14 -13.62 -0.21
N ALA A 214 -13.12 -13.75 -1.54
CA ALA A 214 -12.49 -14.85 -2.25
C ALA A 214 -10.96 -14.91 -2.11
N VAL A 215 -10.28 -13.84 -1.66
CA VAL A 215 -8.84 -13.83 -1.37
C VAL A 215 -8.51 -13.95 0.12
N VAL A 216 -9.52 -14.00 1.01
CA VAL A 216 -9.33 -14.23 2.44
C VAL A 216 -8.74 -15.61 2.65
N ARG A 217 -7.64 -15.68 3.40
CA ARG A 217 -6.97 -16.94 3.70
C ARG A 217 -6.50 -16.97 5.14
N LYS A 218 -6.88 -18.01 5.88
CA LYS A 218 -6.41 -18.27 7.24
C LYS A 218 -5.09 -19.05 7.21
N ALA A 219 -4.11 -18.61 7.99
CA ALA A 219 -2.86 -19.36 8.19
C ALA A 219 -3.04 -20.49 9.22
N THR A 220 -3.80 -21.53 8.85
CA THR A 220 -3.99 -22.73 9.67
C THR A 220 -2.67 -23.48 9.88
N LYS A 221 -2.62 -24.43 10.84
CA LYS A 221 -1.43 -25.26 11.08
C LYS A 221 -0.96 -25.97 9.81
N ALA A 222 -1.89 -26.52 9.03
CA ALA A 222 -1.61 -27.19 7.76
C ALA A 222 -1.03 -26.22 6.71
N VAL A 223 -1.59 -25.01 6.59
CA VAL A 223 -1.06 -23.98 5.68
C VAL A 223 0.36 -23.55 6.07
N ARG A 224 0.61 -23.34 7.38
CA ARG A 224 1.94 -23.00 7.89
C ARG A 224 2.96 -24.10 7.62
N ALA A 225 2.59 -25.37 7.81
CA ALA A 225 3.43 -26.52 7.50
C ALA A 225 3.74 -26.59 5.98
N LYS A 226 2.72 -26.47 5.13
CA LYS A 226 2.89 -26.45 3.67
C LYS A 226 3.81 -25.32 3.21
N HIS A 227 3.65 -24.11 3.77
CA HIS A 227 4.53 -22.97 3.48
C HIS A 227 5.97 -23.25 3.89
N ARG A 228 6.19 -23.78 5.10
CA ARG A 228 7.52 -24.13 5.61
C ARG A 228 8.24 -25.13 4.70
N ASN A 229 7.57 -26.25 4.39
CA ASN A 229 8.13 -27.30 3.52
C ASN A 229 8.48 -26.74 2.12
N ARG A 230 7.65 -25.84 1.58
CA ARG A 230 7.94 -25.16 0.32
C ARG A 230 9.19 -24.29 0.41
N MET A 231 9.34 -23.54 1.50
CA MET A 231 10.49 -22.67 1.72
C MET A 231 11.78 -23.47 1.95
N GLU A 232 11.73 -24.56 2.70
CA GLU A 232 12.87 -25.47 2.90
C GLU A 232 13.36 -26.01 1.56
N ARG A 233 12.47 -26.57 0.73
CA ARG A 233 12.81 -27.04 -0.62
C ARG A 233 13.38 -25.93 -1.51
N LYS A 234 12.82 -24.72 -1.42
CA LYS A 234 13.32 -23.56 -2.18
C LYS A 234 14.75 -23.19 -1.75
N ILE A 235 15.02 -23.19 -0.45
CA ILE A 235 16.33 -22.90 0.14
C ILE A 235 17.34 -23.98 -0.24
N GLU A 236 16.99 -25.26 -0.11
CA GLU A 236 17.82 -26.40 -0.53
C GLU A 236 18.20 -26.30 -2.01
N ARG A 237 17.21 -26.05 -2.89
CA ARG A 237 17.45 -25.86 -4.32
C ARG A 237 18.36 -24.66 -4.60
N ALA A 238 18.17 -23.54 -3.91
CA ALA A 238 19.03 -22.38 -4.08
C ALA A 238 20.48 -22.70 -3.67
N LYS A 239 20.68 -23.36 -2.53
CA LYS A 239 22.00 -23.80 -2.06
C LYS A 239 22.67 -24.77 -3.02
N ALA A 240 21.95 -25.78 -3.50
CA ALA A 240 22.46 -26.75 -4.48
C ALA A 240 22.89 -26.09 -5.80
N GLN A 241 22.31 -24.95 -6.14
CA GLN A 241 22.65 -24.16 -7.33
C GLN A 241 23.67 -23.05 -7.05
N GLY A 242 24.25 -22.97 -5.85
CA GLY A 242 25.16 -21.89 -5.45
C GLY A 242 24.49 -20.50 -5.43
N LYS A 243 23.17 -20.43 -5.35
CA LYS A 243 22.41 -19.18 -5.37
C LYS A 243 22.25 -18.59 -3.98
N TYR A 244 22.29 -17.27 -3.90
CA TYR A 244 22.01 -16.52 -2.68
C TYR A 244 20.61 -16.84 -2.13
N VAL A 245 20.55 -17.14 -0.83
CA VAL A 245 19.30 -17.37 -0.09
C VAL A 245 18.91 -16.06 0.58
N LYS A 246 17.74 -15.55 0.23
CA LYS A 246 17.22 -14.30 0.80
C LYS A 246 17.04 -14.38 2.31
N VAL A 247 17.48 -13.33 3.00
CA VAL A 247 17.38 -13.17 4.44
C VAL A 247 16.49 -11.96 4.75
N TYR A 248 15.24 -12.26 5.13
CA TYR A 248 14.24 -11.23 5.45
C TYR A 248 14.28 -10.77 6.90
N TYR A 249 14.63 -11.66 7.82
CA TYR A 249 14.73 -11.38 9.25
C TYR A 249 15.98 -12.02 9.82
N VAL A 250 16.61 -11.32 10.76
CA VAL A 250 17.75 -11.80 11.53
C VAL A 250 17.33 -11.81 12.99
N LYS A 251 17.52 -12.94 13.67
CA LYS A 251 17.32 -13.07 15.11
C LYS A 251 18.66 -12.87 15.81
N ASN A 252 18.68 -12.04 16.85
CA ASN A 252 19.81 -11.87 17.77
C ASN A 252 19.30 -11.85 19.23
N ASP A 253 20.19 -11.58 20.18
CA ASP A 253 19.86 -11.53 21.61
C ASP A 253 18.86 -10.41 21.97
N LYS A 254 18.74 -9.38 21.12
CA LYS A 254 17.81 -8.26 21.29
C LYS A 254 16.46 -8.47 20.58
N GLY A 255 16.26 -9.60 19.91
CA GLY A 255 15.02 -9.96 19.25
C GLY A 255 15.15 -10.15 17.74
N PHE A 256 14.11 -9.77 17.00
CA PHE A 256 14.07 -9.89 15.53
C PHE A 256 14.28 -8.54 14.88
N HIS A 257 15.16 -8.49 13.87
CA HIS A 257 15.40 -7.33 13.04
C HIS A 257 15.19 -7.65 11.56
N GLY A 258 14.92 -6.62 10.75
CA GLY A 258 14.88 -6.77 9.30
C GLY A 258 16.25 -7.13 8.73
N GLY A 259 16.28 -8.17 7.90
CA GLY A 259 17.44 -8.57 7.13
C GLY A 259 17.63 -7.74 5.86
N PRO A 260 18.71 -7.97 5.10
CA PRO A 260 19.04 -7.21 3.89
C PRO A 260 17.95 -7.27 2.82
N ASP A 261 17.19 -8.37 2.75
CA ASP A 261 16.15 -8.55 1.72
C ASP A 261 14.76 -8.08 2.15
N LEU A 262 14.60 -7.51 3.35
CA LEU A 262 13.27 -7.15 3.86
C LEU A 262 12.53 -6.19 2.92
N ALA A 263 13.22 -5.22 2.33
CA ALA A 263 12.64 -4.29 1.37
C ALA A 263 12.01 -5.00 0.15
N SER A 264 12.60 -6.12 -0.28
CA SER A 264 12.06 -6.91 -1.40
C SER A 264 10.73 -7.61 -1.08
N SER A 265 10.35 -7.69 0.20
CA SER A 265 9.06 -8.23 0.65
C SER A 265 7.88 -7.28 0.45
N ALA A 266 8.12 -6.06 -0.03
CA ALA A 266 7.07 -5.11 -0.38
C ALA A 266 6.34 -5.47 -1.69
N SER A 267 6.92 -6.33 -2.55
CA SER A 267 6.30 -6.68 -3.84
C SER A 267 5.22 -7.75 -3.72
N TYR A 268 4.08 -7.54 -4.37
CA TYR A 268 3.01 -8.52 -4.42
C TYR A 268 3.35 -9.75 -5.28
N PRO A 269 3.03 -10.97 -4.82
CA PRO A 269 3.07 -12.16 -5.67
C PRO A 269 2.10 -12.04 -6.84
N ALA A 270 2.50 -12.51 -8.03
CA ALA A 270 1.64 -12.47 -9.21
C ALA A 270 0.30 -13.15 -8.99
N LYS A 271 0.27 -14.29 -8.27
CA LYS A 271 -0.98 -15.00 -7.96
C LYS A 271 -1.92 -14.21 -7.05
N PHE A 272 -1.38 -13.36 -6.16
CA PHE A 272 -2.19 -12.50 -5.31
C PHE A 272 -2.85 -11.40 -6.16
N VAL A 273 -2.05 -10.74 -7.00
CA VAL A 273 -2.51 -9.70 -7.93
C VAL A 273 -3.59 -10.25 -8.85
N SER A 274 -3.35 -11.39 -9.50
CA SER A 274 -4.36 -12.05 -10.35
C SER A 274 -5.63 -12.38 -9.58
N ALA A 275 -5.53 -12.86 -8.34
CA ALA A 275 -6.71 -13.17 -7.53
C ALA A 275 -7.53 -11.93 -7.17
N VAL A 276 -6.87 -10.81 -6.83
CA VAL A 276 -7.56 -9.53 -6.56
C VAL A 276 -8.18 -8.95 -7.83
N VAL A 277 -7.49 -9.02 -8.97
CA VAL A 277 -8.03 -8.57 -10.26
C VAL A 277 -9.26 -9.40 -10.65
N MET A 278 -9.26 -10.71 -10.43
CA MET A 278 -10.45 -11.55 -10.64
C MET A 278 -11.62 -11.14 -9.73
N CYS A 279 -11.36 -10.80 -8.46
CA CYS A 279 -12.40 -10.26 -7.57
C CYS A 279 -13.00 -8.97 -8.15
N TRP A 280 -12.15 -8.05 -8.62
CA TRP A 280 -12.60 -6.83 -9.26
C TRP A 280 -13.44 -7.11 -10.51
N GLN A 281 -12.98 -7.98 -11.42
CA GLN A 281 -13.71 -8.37 -12.63
C GLN A 281 -15.09 -8.95 -12.31
N ASN A 282 -15.16 -9.90 -11.37
CA ASN A 282 -16.43 -10.51 -10.97
C ASN A 282 -17.43 -9.46 -10.47
N GLN A 283 -16.98 -8.51 -9.65
CA GLN A 283 -17.85 -7.44 -9.16
C GLN A 283 -18.23 -6.43 -10.25
N HIS A 284 -17.31 -6.14 -11.18
CA HIS A 284 -17.55 -5.24 -12.30
C HIS A 284 -18.58 -5.83 -13.28
N GLU A 285 -18.55 -7.15 -13.47
CA GLU A 285 -19.47 -7.91 -14.35
C GLU A 285 -20.79 -8.29 -13.66
N GLY A 286 -20.99 -7.93 -12.39
CA GLY A 286 -22.19 -8.30 -11.63
C GLY A 286 -22.31 -9.79 -11.30
N LYS A 287 -21.19 -10.51 -11.26
CA LYS A 287 -21.09 -11.91 -10.87
C LYS A 287 -20.83 -11.98 -9.37
N GLU A 288 -21.88 -12.01 -8.57
CA GLU A 288 -21.81 -12.27 -7.12
C GLU A 288 -21.98 -13.77 -6.79
#